data_AF-A0A5C5U6Z0-F1
#
_entry.id   AF-A0A5C5U6Z0-F1
#
_cell.length_a   1.000
_cell.length_b   1.000
_cell.length_c   1.000
_cell.angle_alpha   90.00
_cell.angle_beta   90.00
_cell.angle_gamma   90.00
#
_symmetry.space_group_name_H-M   'P 1'
#
loop_
_entity.id
_entity.type
_entity.pdbx_description
1 polymer ?
#
loop_
_entity_poly.entity_id
_entity_poly.type
_entity_poly.pdbx_seq_one_letter_code
_entity_poly.pdbx_strand_id
1 'polypeptide(L)'
;MQKSGFPAAALAGFLALYAGPSTAIEVENLDGFEEHFGRYAPGGDCATQPQVVVDREGFAFTGGPDLPKATRPEYAASYMGNFYEGVGHWFFPYRSEPRPYVLTLNADETPGKLALEVYEFDHQGGPKLPEKYRPYVAASPYLKCR
;
A
#
# COMPACT_ATOMS: atom_id res chain seq x y z
N MET A 1 -50.76 36.92 -30.33
CA MET A 1 -49.34 37.09 -29.97
C MET A 1 -49.17 36.76 -28.50
N GLN A 2 -48.65 35.58 -28.17
CA GLN A 2 -48.13 35.28 -26.83
C GLN A 2 -47.09 34.17 -26.97
N LYS A 3 -45.85 34.47 -26.58
CA LYS A 3 -44.66 33.60 -26.67
C LYS A 3 -44.51 32.83 -25.35
N SER A 4 -44.32 31.52 -25.44
CA SER A 4 -43.78 30.64 -24.39
C SER A 4 -43.06 29.52 -25.17
N GLY A 5 -41.73 29.34 -25.19
CA GLY A 5 -40.77 29.38 -24.09
C GLY A 5 -40.34 27.92 -23.84
N PHE A 6 -39.49 27.36 -24.72
CA PHE A 6 -38.95 26.00 -24.56
C PHE A 6 -37.88 25.99 -23.45
N PRO A 7 -37.98 25.12 -22.42
CA PRO A 7 -36.83 24.84 -21.59
C PRO A 7 -35.99 23.74 -22.28
N ALA A 8 -34.79 24.13 -22.69
CA ALA A 8 -33.71 23.20 -23.00
C ALA A 8 -33.28 22.50 -21.70
N ALA A 9 -33.73 21.26 -21.50
CA ALA A 9 -33.21 20.40 -20.45
C ALA A 9 -31.89 19.77 -20.94
N ALA A 10 -30.78 20.30 -20.46
CA ALA A 10 -29.47 19.70 -20.62
C ALA A 10 -29.40 18.38 -19.84
N LEU A 11 -29.31 17.26 -20.54
CA LEU A 11 -28.95 15.98 -19.92
C LEU A 11 -27.46 16.00 -19.60
N ALA A 12 -27.13 16.23 -18.32
CA ALA A 12 -25.81 15.96 -17.78
C ALA A 12 -25.63 14.43 -17.66
N GLY A 13 -24.77 13.86 -18.50
CA GLY A 13 -24.39 12.46 -18.43
C GLY A 13 -23.57 12.18 -17.18
N PHE A 14 -24.11 11.38 -16.26
CA PHE A 14 -23.35 10.75 -15.18
C PHE A 14 -22.48 9.63 -15.78
N LEU A 15 -21.18 9.89 -15.94
CA LEU A 15 -20.20 8.81 -16.13
C LEU A 15 -20.05 8.07 -14.79
N ALA A 16 -20.78 6.96 -14.65
CA ALA A 16 -20.51 5.99 -13.60
C ALA A 16 -19.21 5.25 -13.95
N LEU A 17 -18.10 5.64 -13.31
CA LEU A 17 -16.87 4.88 -13.33
C LEU A 17 -17.15 3.51 -12.69
N TYR A 18 -17.15 2.47 -13.52
CA TYR A 18 -17.30 1.09 -13.11
C TYR A 18 -16.04 0.67 -12.36
N ALA A 19 -16.03 0.82 -11.03
CA ALA A 19 -15.01 0.22 -10.18
C ALA A 19 -15.22 -1.31 -10.21
N GLY A 20 -14.48 -2.00 -11.08
CA GLY A 20 -14.45 -3.46 -11.08
C GLY A 20 -13.97 -4.00 -9.72
N PRO A 21 -14.31 -5.24 -9.35
CA PRO A 21 -13.84 -5.82 -8.10
C PRO A 21 -12.30 -5.84 -8.10
N SER A 22 -11.69 -5.10 -7.17
CA SER A 22 -10.28 -5.31 -6.89
C SER A 22 -10.14 -6.66 -6.22
N THR A 23 -9.44 -7.57 -6.89
CA THR A 23 -9.05 -8.85 -6.30
C THR A 23 -7.65 -8.69 -5.75
N ALA A 24 -7.51 -8.98 -4.47
CA ALA A 24 -6.24 -9.20 -3.83
C ALA A 24 -6.05 -10.72 -3.70
N ILE A 25 -4.86 -11.20 -3.99
CA ILE A 25 -4.55 -12.62 -4.05
C ILE A 25 -3.66 -12.95 -2.88
N GLU A 26 -4.00 -13.99 -2.14
CA GLU A 26 -3.11 -14.51 -1.13
C GLU A 26 -1.87 -15.09 -1.80
N VAL A 27 -0.69 -14.64 -1.37
CA VAL A 27 0.56 -15.26 -1.76
C VAL A 27 1.10 -16.06 -0.58
N GLU A 28 1.59 -17.27 -0.86
CA GLU A 28 2.16 -18.16 0.16
C GLU A 28 3.54 -17.67 0.64
N ASN A 29 4.21 -16.85 -0.19
CA ASN A 29 5.51 -16.25 0.02
C ASN A 29 5.71 -15.11 -1.03
N LEU A 30 6.92 -14.61 -1.22
CA LEU A 30 7.28 -13.59 -2.22
C LEU A 30 8.05 -14.17 -3.43
N ASP A 31 7.83 -15.43 -3.79
CA ASP A 31 8.32 -15.96 -5.07
C ASP A 31 7.74 -15.12 -6.22
N GLY A 32 8.57 -14.76 -7.21
CA GLY A 32 8.22 -13.84 -8.30
C GLY A 32 8.41 -12.35 -7.98
N PHE A 33 8.89 -12.01 -6.78
CA PHE A 33 9.23 -10.64 -6.36
C PHE A 33 10.71 -10.49 -5.95
N GLU A 34 11.59 -11.35 -6.49
CA GLU A 34 12.98 -11.48 -6.05
C GLU A 34 13.79 -10.20 -6.22
N GLU A 35 13.47 -9.40 -7.23
CA GLU A 35 14.06 -8.07 -7.47
C GLU A 35 13.92 -7.11 -6.27
N HIS A 36 12.90 -7.31 -5.43
CA HIS A 36 12.63 -6.51 -4.24
C HIS A 36 13.33 -7.03 -3.00
N PHE A 37 13.97 -8.20 -3.05
CA PHE A 37 14.63 -8.75 -1.85
C PHE A 37 15.80 -7.87 -1.41
N GLY A 38 15.89 -7.64 -0.11
CA GLY A 38 16.92 -6.81 0.49
C GLY A 38 16.49 -6.15 1.78
N ARG A 39 17.39 -5.33 2.32
CA ARG A 39 17.15 -4.52 3.51
C ARG A 39 16.76 -3.12 3.09
N TYR A 40 15.79 -2.54 3.79
CA TYR A 40 15.27 -1.21 3.55
C TYR A 40 15.36 -0.42 4.86
N ALA A 41 15.89 0.78 4.78
CA ALA A 41 16.11 1.65 5.93
C ALA A 41 15.70 3.10 5.58
N PRO A 42 15.41 3.95 6.57
CA PRO A 42 15.13 5.37 6.34
C PRO A 42 16.26 6.02 5.55
N GLY A 43 15.92 6.63 4.41
CA GLY A 43 16.91 7.22 3.50
C GLY A 43 17.92 6.25 2.88
N GLY A 44 17.78 4.93 3.07
CA GLY A 44 18.71 3.91 2.58
C GLY A 44 19.97 3.73 3.43
N ASP A 45 20.04 4.37 4.59
CA ASP A 45 21.14 4.20 5.54
C ASP A 45 20.92 2.98 6.44
N CYS A 46 21.65 1.90 6.19
CA CYS A 46 21.50 0.64 6.91
C CYS A 46 21.98 0.67 8.36
N ALA A 47 22.60 1.76 8.81
CA ALA A 47 22.86 1.99 10.23
C ALA A 47 21.62 2.53 10.96
N THR A 48 20.66 3.10 10.23
CA THR A 48 19.45 3.72 10.79
C THR A 48 18.35 2.67 11.00
N GLN A 49 17.58 2.86 12.08
CA GLN A 49 16.44 2.02 12.48
C GLN A 49 15.15 2.86 12.56
N PRO A 50 13.95 2.25 12.48
CA PRO A 50 13.71 0.83 12.20
C PRO A 50 14.05 0.44 10.76
N GLN A 51 14.03 -0.85 10.45
CA GLN A 51 14.26 -1.39 9.11
C GLN A 51 13.20 -2.40 8.71
N VAL A 52 13.03 -2.56 7.39
CA VAL A 52 12.23 -3.63 6.79
C VAL A 52 13.16 -4.52 5.98
N VAL A 53 13.16 -5.82 6.25
CA VAL A 53 13.84 -6.81 5.42
C VAL A 53 12.79 -7.51 4.58
N VAL A 54 12.97 -7.44 3.27
CA VAL A 54 12.18 -8.16 2.28
C VAL A 54 13.00 -9.37 1.85
N ASP A 55 12.45 -10.55 2.04
CA ASP A 55 13.04 -11.80 1.54
C ASP A 55 11.94 -12.71 1.00
N ARG A 56 12.33 -13.89 0.51
CA ARG A 56 11.39 -14.85 -0.06
C ARG A 56 10.21 -15.15 0.85
N GLU A 57 10.40 -15.23 2.16
CA GLU A 57 9.29 -15.57 3.05
C GLU A 57 8.33 -14.40 3.23
N GLY A 58 8.80 -13.15 3.15
CA GLY A 58 7.95 -11.98 3.29
C GLY A 58 8.65 -10.76 3.88
N PHE A 59 7.95 -10.04 4.77
CA PHE A 59 8.43 -8.78 5.35
C PHE A 59 8.76 -8.94 6.84
N ALA A 60 10.03 -8.75 7.20
CA ALA A 60 10.47 -8.70 8.59
C ALA A 60 10.72 -7.25 9.00
N PHE A 61 10.22 -6.87 10.17
CA PHE A 61 10.32 -5.53 10.73
C PHE A 61 11.30 -5.56 11.90
N THR A 62 12.40 -4.81 11.84
CA THR A 62 13.49 -4.89 12.82
C THR A 62 13.86 -3.53 13.40
N GLY A 63 14.45 -3.50 14.59
CA GLY A 63 14.94 -2.29 15.25
C GLY A 63 13.87 -1.30 15.75
N GLY A 64 12.60 -1.70 15.69
CA GLY A 64 11.49 -1.06 16.38
C GLY A 64 10.82 -2.03 17.35
N PRO A 65 9.58 -1.78 17.78
CA PRO A 65 8.79 -2.73 18.55
C PRO A 65 8.65 -4.07 17.81
N ASP A 66 8.72 -5.18 18.54
CA ASP A 66 8.61 -6.52 17.93
C ASP A 66 7.28 -6.68 17.17
N LEU A 67 7.41 -6.99 15.88
CA LEU A 67 6.30 -7.39 15.04
C LEU A 67 6.57 -8.80 14.47
N PRO A 68 5.52 -9.65 14.36
CA PRO A 68 5.69 -10.93 13.70
C PRO A 68 6.09 -10.70 12.23
N LYS A 69 6.98 -11.53 11.70
CA LYS A 69 7.30 -11.51 10.27
C LYS A 69 6.01 -11.77 9.47
N ALA A 70 5.74 -10.95 8.48
CA ALA A 70 4.61 -11.09 7.59
C ALA A 70 4.93 -12.11 6.50
N THR A 71 4.74 -13.40 6.78
CA THR A 71 5.16 -14.51 5.90
C THR A 71 4.12 -14.97 4.87
N ARG A 72 2.92 -14.38 4.88
CA ARG A 72 1.81 -14.66 3.97
C ARG A 72 1.05 -13.37 3.66
N PRO A 73 1.72 -12.37 3.08
CA PRO A 73 1.07 -11.10 2.77
C PRO A 73 -0.01 -11.31 1.70
N GLU A 74 -0.98 -10.41 1.64
CA GLU A 74 -1.95 -10.37 0.55
C GLU A 74 -1.42 -9.42 -0.54
N TYR A 75 -1.30 -9.88 -1.78
CA TYR A 75 -0.87 -9.06 -2.91
C TYR A 75 -2.07 -8.40 -3.59
N ALA A 76 -2.15 -7.08 -3.52
CA ALA A 76 -3.26 -6.30 -4.06
C ALA A 76 -3.00 -5.94 -5.54
N ALA A 77 -2.96 -6.94 -6.42
CA ALA A 77 -2.57 -6.81 -7.82
C ALA A 77 -3.39 -5.78 -8.62
N SER A 78 -4.64 -5.57 -8.26
CA SER A 78 -5.57 -4.66 -8.93
C SER A 78 -5.82 -3.36 -8.15
N TYR A 79 -5.00 -3.07 -7.13
CA TYR A 79 -5.18 -1.90 -6.26
C TYR A 79 -5.15 -0.58 -7.03
N MET A 80 -4.27 -0.47 -8.04
CA MET A 80 -4.18 0.69 -8.95
C MET A 80 -5.01 0.52 -10.24
N GLY A 81 -5.90 -0.47 -10.27
CA GLY A 81 -6.71 -0.82 -11.44
C GLY A 81 -6.20 -2.05 -12.19
N ASN A 82 -7.09 -2.68 -12.95
CA ASN A 82 -6.86 -3.98 -13.59
C ASN A 82 -5.81 -3.98 -14.72
N PHE A 83 -5.44 -2.80 -15.21
CA PHE A 83 -4.50 -2.61 -16.33
C PHE A 83 -3.27 -1.80 -15.91
N TYR A 84 -2.92 -1.86 -14.64
CA TYR A 84 -1.72 -1.21 -14.15
C TYR A 84 -0.47 -1.91 -14.74
N GLU A 85 0.39 -1.12 -15.40
CA GLU A 85 1.62 -1.58 -16.07
C GLU A 85 2.89 -0.97 -15.44
N GLY A 86 2.77 -0.35 -14.26
CA GLY A 86 3.90 0.24 -13.55
C GLY A 86 4.71 -0.79 -12.77
N VAL A 87 5.71 -0.30 -12.02
CA VAL A 87 6.68 -1.13 -11.27
C VAL A 87 6.39 -1.21 -9.78
N GLY A 88 5.34 -0.53 -9.32
CA GLY A 88 4.83 -0.55 -7.95
C GLY A 88 4.06 -1.83 -7.62
N HIS A 89 4.21 -2.31 -6.39
CA HIS A 89 3.49 -3.49 -5.90
C HIS A 89 2.95 -3.25 -4.50
N TRP A 90 1.65 -3.44 -4.31
CA TRP A 90 0.94 -3.18 -3.06
C TRP A 90 0.65 -4.48 -2.32
N PHE A 91 1.00 -4.50 -1.04
CA PHE A 91 0.79 -5.64 -0.16
C PHE A 91 0.06 -5.22 1.10
N PHE A 92 -0.76 -6.12 1.64
CA PHE A 92 -1.21 -6.07 3.02
C PHE A 92 -0.41 -7.09 3.83
N PRO A 93 0.56 -6.66 4.66
CA PRO A 93 1.45 -7.60 5.35
C PRO A 93 0.73 -8.50 6.36
N TYR A 94 -0.32 -8.00 7.00
CA TYR A 94 -1.14 -8.75 7.94
C TYR A 94 -2.57 -8.85 7.43
N ARG A 95 -3.12 -10.07 7.37
CA ARG A 95 -4.45 -10.35 6.84
C ARG A 95 -5.60 -10.06 7.81
N SER A 96 -5.31 -9.93 9.10
CA SER A 96 -6.33 -9.71 10.11
C SER A 96 -6.84 -8.27 10.04
N GLU A 97 -8.16 -8.12 9.88
CA GLU A 97 -8.80 -6.83 10.07
C GLU A 97 -8.82 -6.42 11.56
N PRO A 98 -8.72 -5.13 11.88
CA PRO A 98 -8.38 -4.04 10.97
C PRO A 98 -6.90 -4.05 10.52
N ARG A 99 -6.66 -3.83 9.23
CA ARG A 99 -5.30 -3.84 8.64
C ARG A 99 -4.54 -2.55 8.99
N PRO A 100 -3.32 -2.64 9.56
CA PRO A 100 -2.62 -1.46 10.08
C PRO A 100 -2.15 -0.52 8.97
N TYR A 101 -1.65 -1.05 7.86
CA TYR A 101 -1.08 -0.30 6.75
C TYR A 101 -1.03 -1.11 5.46
N VAL A 102 -0.91 -0.40 4.35
CA VAL A 102 -0.46 -0.93 3.06
C VAL A 102 1.06 -0.79 3.00
N LEU A 103 1.74 -1.83 2.51
CA LEU A 103 3.15 -1.79 2.17
C LEU A 103 3.28 -1.74 0.65
N THR A 104 3.93 -0.70 0.14
CA THR A 104 4.14 -0.51 -1.30
C THR A 104 5.62 -0.68 -1.62
N LEU A 105 5.96 -1.71 -2.39
CA LEU A 105 7.28 -1.84 -3.02
C LEU A 105 7.31 -0.99 -4.28
N ASN A 106 8.47 -0.41 -4.58
CA ASN A 106 8.66 0.62 -5.60
C ASN A 106 7.61 1.74 -5.53
N ALA A 107 7.35 2.25 -4.32
CA ALA A 107 6.40 3.33 -4.12
C ALA A 107 6.74 4.54 -5.01
N ASP A 108 5.70 5.24 -5.48
CA ASP A 108 5.82 6.34 -6.46
C ASP A 108 6.62 5.95 -7.72
N GLU A 109 6.43 4.72 -8.21
CA GLU A 109 7.12 4.16 -9.39
C GLU A 109 8.65 4.21 -9.30
N THR A 110 9.20 4.25 -8.08
CA THR A 110 10.64 4.44 -7.86
C THR A 110 11.30 3.14 -7.41
N PRO A 111 12.17 2.51 -8.24
CA PRO A 111 12.86 1.27 -7.88
C PRO A 111 13.58 1.35 -6.54
N GLY A 112 13.34 0.38 -5.66
CA GLY A 112 13.98 0.30 -4.35
C GLY A 112 13.41 1.23 -3.28
N LYS A 113 12.29 1.92 -3.55
CA LYS A 113 11.55 2.67 -2.53
C LYS A 113 10.47 1.79 -1.91
N LEU A 114 10.39 1.75 -0.58
CA LEU A 114 9.33 1.04 0.16
C LEU A 114 8.56 2.06 1.01
N ALA A 115 7.24 2.09 0.87
CA ALA A 115 6.38 2.94 1.70
C ALA A 115 5.45 2.10 2.57
N LEU A 116 5.23 2.56 3.81
CA LEU A 116 4.16 2.12 4.69
C LEU A 116 3.17 3.26 4.85
N GLU A 117 1.91 3.01 4.51
CA GLU A 117 0.83 3.99 4.57
C GLU A 117 -0.33 3.45 5.39
N VAL A 118 -0.83 4.25 6.34
CA VAL A 118 -1.96 3.84 7.18
C VAL A 118 -3.18 3.56 6.31
N TYR A 119 -3.84 2.42 6.54
CA TYR A 119 -4.98 1.99 5.74
C TYR A 119 -6.32 2.32 6.41
N GLU A 120 -6.69 1.61 7.50
CA GLU A 120 -8.00 1.77 8.14
C GLU A 120 -7.99 2.61 9.41
N PHE A 121 -6.82 3.07 9.85
CA PHE A 121 -6.64 3.77 11.11
C PHE A 121 -6.44 5.28 10.94
N ASP A 122 -6.52 6.02 12.05
CA ASP A 122 -6.21 7.45 12.16
C ASP A 122 -7.05 8.40 11.27
N HIS A 123 -8.09 7.91 10.61
CA HIS A 123 -9.12 8.75 9.98
C HIS A 123 -9.99 9.45 11.03
N GLN A 124 -10.66 10.54 10.64
CA GLN A 124 -11.48 11.33 11.57
C GLN A 124 -12.62 10.48 12.16
N GLY A 125 -12.63 10.31 13.50
CA GLY A 125 -13.61 9.48 14.20
C GLY A 125 -13.29 7.97 14.19
N GLY A 126 -12.20 7.56 13.55
CA GLY A 126 -11.77 6.17 13.45
C GLY A 126 -10.88 5.68 14.60
N PRO A 127 -10.60 4.37 14.65
CA PRO A 127 -9.66 3.80 15.60
C PRO A 127 -8.24 4.36 15.38
N LYS A 128 -7.48 4.46 16.46
CA LYS A 128 -6.07 4.87 16.41
C LYS A 128 -5.18 3.71 15.99
N LEU A 129 -4.17 4.00 15.17
CA LEU A 129 -3.16 2.99 14.84
C LEU A 129 -2.49 2.50 16.14
N PRO A 130 -2.40 1.17 16.38
CA PRO A 130 -1.71 0.64 17.54
C PRO A 130 -0.25 1.09 17.60
N GLU A 131 0.21 1.49 18.79
CA GLU A 131 1.54 2.09 19.01
C GLU A 131 2.70 1.25 18.45
N LYS A 132 2.59 -0.08 18.49
CA LYS A 132 3.63 -0.99 17.96
C LYS A 132 3.91 -0.80 16.46
N TYR A 133 2.96 -0.28 15.69
CA TYR A 133 3.12 -0.03 14.25
C TYR A 133 3.62 1.39 13.94
N ARG A 134 3.44 2.35 14.87
CA ARG A 134 3.74 3.77 14.62
C ARG A 134 5.20 4.04 14.24
N PRO A 135 6.23 3.46 14.91
CA PRO A 135 7.61 3.73 14.53
C PRO A 135 7.93 3.35 13.10
N TYR A 136 7.35 2.25 12.61
CA TYR A 136 7.56 1.78 11.25
C TYR A 136 6.89 2.69 10.23
N VAL A 137 5.66 3.14 10.48
CA VAL A 137 4.97 4.08 9.59
C VAL A 137 5.65 5.45 9.59
N ALA A 138 6.09 5.95 10.75
CA ALA A 138 6.74 7.26 10.87
C ALA A 138 8.11 7.34 10.17
N ALA A 139 8.81 6.20 10.04
CA ALA A 139 10.08 6.10 9.33
C ALA A 139 9.93 5.92 7.80
N SER A 140 8.71 5.75 7.31
CA SER A 140 8.40 5.69 5.87
C SER A 140 8.63 7.06 5.20
N PRO A 141 9.15 7.11 3.95
CA PRO A 141 9.55 5.98 3.12
C PRO A 141 10.94 5.45 3.46
N TYR A 142 11.11 4.15 3.24
CA TYR A 142 12.39 3.47 3.29
C TYR A 142 12.99 3.38 1.90
N LEU A 143 14.33 3.37 1.81
CA LEU A 143 15.04 3.05 0.58
C LEU A 143 15.85 1.78 0.78
N LYS A 144 16.00 1.01 -0.31
CA LYS A 144 16.84 -0.17 -0.35
C LYS A 144 18.28 0.21 0.01
N CYS A 145 18.82 -0.50 0.98
CA CYS A 145 20.22 -0.45 1.35
C CYS A 145 21.13 -0.69 0.14
N ARG A 146 22.23 0.06 0.07
CA ARG A 146 23.31 -0.16 -0.91
C ARG A 146 24.32 -1.17 -0.41
#